data_AF-A0A8J6B900-F1
#
_entry.id   AF-A0A8J6B900-F1
#
_cell.length_a   1.000
_cell.length_b   1.000
_cell.length_c   1.000
_cell.angle_alpha   90.00
_cell.angle_beta   90.00
_cell.angle_gamma   90.00
#
_symmetry.space_group_name_H-M   'P 1'
#
loop_
_entity.id
_entity.type
_entity.pdbx_description
1 polymer ?
#
loop_
_entity_poly.entity_id
_entity_poly.type
_entity_poly.pdbx_seq_one_letter_code
_entity_poly.pdbx_strand_id
1 'polypeptide(L)'
;MVRSGPSVGPCCRYLPTASLLLLLVLVGSAQDSGVRTRLQETVTVNVTTLHGAEKVTEQVSSNISYIRGRIHLNGFPVNRGVSRISCRMVIRDYNTSGDAHNALVSVRLLVLHNLLNYSRTSITVQQEVIAIGGNKVNQSEIAEVKLEVNRHMEILHYSSSTMNLEDSHLYSISWDNDVLVTFPNIPESAADSVPQQTTREYGIGQNTTVDEEPFPGKLPETPIRAVIPASSYKVIL
;
A
#
# COMPACT_ATOMS: atom_id res chain seq x y z
N MET A 1 -67.27 49.54 60.97
CA MET A 1 -68.72 49.73 60.81
C MET A 1 -68.95 50.35 59.44
N VAL A 2 -69.89 49.81 58.64
CA VAL A 2 -70.37 50.25 57.29
C VAL A 2 -69.45 49.84 56.11
N ARG A 3 -69.72 48.75 55.34
CA ARG A 3 -70.58 48.56 54.11
C ARG A 3 -70.25 49.59 53.01
N SER A 4 -70.06 49.32 51.71
CA SER A 4 -70.65 48.37 50.73
C SER A 4 -69.89 48.50 49.38
N GLY A 5 -70.00 47.52 48.45
CA GLY A 5 -69.44 47.54 47.07
C GLY A 5 -70.09 48.56 46.11
N PRO A 6 -70.06 48.44 44.75
CA PRO A 6 -69.75 47.26 43.91
C PRO A 6 -69.04 47.53 42.54
N SER A 7 -68.96 46.46 41.71
CA SER A 7 -69.23 46.41 40.25
C SER A 7 -68.08 46.08 39.29
N VAL A 8 -68.48 45.24 38.33
CA VAL A 8 -67.72 44.53 37.29
C VAL A 8 -67.70 45.36 36.01
N GLY A 9 -66.59 45.29 35.25
CA GLY A 9 -66.52 45.74 33.86
C GLY A 9 -65.28 45.16 33.14
N PRO A 10 -65.42 44.47 31.99
CA PRO A 10 -64.34 43.73 31.35
C PRO A 10 -63.71 44.50 30.17
N CYS A 11 -62.38 44.45 30.05
CA CYS A 11 -61.63 44.74 28.83
C CYS A 11 -60.39 43.83 28.82
N CYS A 12 -60.45 42.67 28.17
CA CYS A 12 -60.15 42.48 26.75
C CYS A 12 -58.66 42.68 26.42
N ARG A 13 -58.09 41.62 25.81
CA ARG A 13 -56.97 41.57 24.87
C ARG A 13 -55.56 41.33 25.44
N TYR A 14 -55.00 40.15 25.13
CA TYR A 14 -53.98 39.93 24.09
C TYR A 14 -53.14 38.69 24.46
N LEU A 15 -53.43 37.56 23.82
CA LEU A 15 -52.35 36.70 23.31
C LEU A 15 -51.83 37.36 22.04
N PRO A 16 -50.53 37.25 21.75
CA PRO A 16 -50.21 36.52 20.53
C PRO A 16 -48.95 35.64 20.62
N THR A 17 -49.12 34.44 20.05
CA THR A 17 -48.20 33.78 19.10
C THR A 17 -46.75 33.56 19.52
N ALA A 18 -46.47 32.31 19.92
CA ALA A 18 -45.14 31.72 19.82
C ALA A 18 -44.72 31.66 18.35
N SER A 19 -43.73 32.46 17.98
CA SER A 19 -43.03 32.39 16.69
C SER A 19 -42.09 31.19 16.73
N LEU A 20 -42.48 30.09 16.08
CA LEU A 20 -41.59 28.96 15.82
C LEU A 20 -41.03 29.11 14.41
N LEU A 21 -39.92 29.83 14.27
CA LEU A 21 -39.17 29.94 13.02
C LEU A 21 -38.35 28.65 12.85
N LEU A 22 -38.86 27.72 12.06
CA LEU A 22 -38.14 26.51 11.66
C LEU A 22 -37.12 26.88 10.57
N LEU A 23 -35.88 27.18 10.97
CA LEU A 23 -34.74 27.30 10.07
C LEU A 23 -34.31 25.90 9.62
N LEU A 24 -34.83 25.46 8.48
CA LEU A 24 -34.32 24.31 7.73
C LEU A 24 -32.93 24.66 7.20
N VAL A 25 -31.90 24.30 7.95
CA VAL A 25 -30.52 24.27 7.45
C VAL A 25 -30.43 23.10 6.47
N LEU A 26 -30.52 23.39 5.18
CA LEU A 26 -30.05 22.52 4.12
C LEU A 26 -28.54 22.34 4.32
N VAL A 27 -28.16 21.27 5.00
CA VAL A 27 -26.79 20.75 4.95
C VAL A 27 -26.61 20.18 3.56
N GLY A 28 -26.27 21.06 2.61
CA GLY A 28 -25.65 20.64 1.37
C GLY A 28 -24.36 19.95 1.77
N SER A 29 -24.28 18.64 1.56
CA SER A 29 -23.01 17.91 1.62
C SER A 29 -22.10 18.54 0.57
N ALA A 30 -21.27 19.49 1.00
CA ALA A 30 -20.11 19.91 0.25
C ALA A 30 -19.30 18.64 -0.02
N GLN A 31 -19.17 18.27 -1.29
CA GLN A 31 -18.14 17.33 -1.68
C GLN A 31 -16.83 17.96 -1.19
N ASP A 32 -16.23 17.33 -0.19
CA ASP A 32 -14.90 17.68 0.28
C ASP A 32 -13.95 17.56 -0.91
N SER A 33 -13.68 18.70 -1.55
CA SER A 33 -12.60 18.88 -2.52
C SER A 33 -11.26 18.98 -1.81
N GLY A 34 -11.12 18.29 -0.67
CA GLY A 34 -9.86 18.02 -0.02
C GLY A 34 -8.91 17.37 -1.00
N VAL A 35 -7.69 17.92 -1.06
CA VAL A 35 -6.60 17.37 -1.84
C VAL A 35 -6.32 15.94 -1.35
N ARG A 36 -6.68 14.94 -2.16
CA ARG A 36 -6.41 13.53 -1.84
C ARG A 36 -4.99 13.18 -2.26
N THR A 37 -4.06 13.20 -1.31
CA THR A 37 -2.67 12.75 -1.53
C THR A 37 -2.45 11.27 -1.19
N ARG A 38 -3.50 10.60 -0.69
CA ARG A 38 -3.46 9.21 -0.24
C ARG A 38 -4.66 8.43 -0.76
N LEU A 39 -4.40 7.24 -1.31
CA LEU A 39 -5.40 6.21 -1.57
C LEU A 39 -5.04 4.96 -0.78
N GLN A 40 -6.05 4.26 -0.29
CA GLN A 40 -5.92 2.91 0.21
C GLN A 40 -7.12 2.11 -0.27
N GLU A 41 -6.86 1.12 -1.12
CA GLU A 41 -7.86 0.28 -1.77
C GLU A 41 -7.58 -1.18 -1.41
N THR A 42 -8.60 -1.90 -0.95
CA THR A 42 -8.49 -3.34 -0.74
C THR A 42 -9.09 -4.03 -1.96
N VAL A 43 -8.22 -4.65 -2.77
CA VAL A 43 -8.62 -5.44 -3.92
C VAL A 43 -8.63 -6.90 -3.58
N THR A 44 -9.62 -7.59 -4.12
CA THR A 44 -9.88 -8.99 -3.83
C THR A 44 -10.08 -9.73 -5.13
N VAL A 45 -9.33 -10.82 -5.32
CA VAL A 45 -9.36 -11.63 -6.54
C VAL A 45 -9.63 -13.08 -6.22
N ASN A 46 -10.38 -13.75 -7.10
CA ASN A 46 -10.65 -15.17 -6.97
C ASN A 46 -9.62 -15.94 -7.79
N VAL A 47 -9.05 -16.96 -7.17
CA VAL A 47 -8.09 -17.87 -7.79
C VAL A 47 -8.53 -19.30 -7.57
N THR A 48 -8.09 -20.18 -8.45
CA THR A 48 -8.44 -21.59 -8.38
C THR A 48 -7.18 -22.43 -8.26
N THR A 49 -7.10 -23.22 -7.19
CA THR A 49 -6.04 -24.19 -6.96
C THR A 49 -6.56 -25.58 -7.31
N LEU A 50 -5.69 -26.40 -7.91
CA LEU A 50 -5.99 -27.82 -8.15
C LEU A 50 -5.38 -28.63 -7.02
N HIS A 51 -6.24 -29.22 -6.19
CA HIS A 51 -5.83 -30.14 -5.14
C HIS A 51 -6.18 -31.58 -5.57
N GLY A 52 -5.28 -32.20 -6.32
CA GLY A 52 -5.55 -33.50 -6.95
C GLY A 52 -6.64 -33.39 -8.03
N ALA A 53 -7.78 -34.04 -7.82
CA ALA A 53 -8.93 -33.96 -8.71
C ALA A 53 -9.93 -32.86 -8.33
N GLU A 54 -9.77 -32.25 -7.14
CA GLU A 54 -10.68 -31.25 -6.62
C GLU A 54 -10.19 -29.83 -6.98
N LYS A 55 -11.12 -28.98 -7.41
CA LYS A 55 -10.86 -27.58 -7.73
C LYS A 55 -11.36 -26.73 -6.56
N VAL A 56 -10.43 -26.08 -5.86
CA VAL A 56 -10.75 -25.18 -4.75
C VAL A 56 -10.65 -23.75 -5.25
N THR A 57 -11.67 -22.94 -4.99
CA THR A 57 -11.66 -21.51 -5.30
C THR A 57 -11.36 -20.74 -4.02
N GLU A 58 -10.29 -19.97 -4.03
CA GLU A 58 -9.83 -19.16 -2.92
C GLU A 58 -9.87 -17.69 -3.32
N GLN A 59 -10.13 -16.84 -2.34
CA GLN A 59 -10.21 -15.41 -2.48
C GLN A 59 -8.99 -14.79 -1.79
N VAL A 60 -8.19 -14.07 -2.57
CA VAL A 60 -6.96 -13.42 -2.09
C VAL A 60 -7.21 -11.93 -1.96
N SER A 61 -7.04 -11.39 -0.76
CA SER A 61 -7.18 -9.97 -0.47
C SER A 61 -5.82 -9.29 -0.33
N SER A 62 -5.70 -8.14 -0.99
CA SER A 62 -4.48 -7.34 -1.04
C SER A 62 -4.81 -5.86 -0.96
N ASN A 63 -3.91 -5.06 -0.40
CA ASN A 63 -4.07 -3.64 -0.23
C ASN A 63 -3.17 -2.87 -1.18
N ILE A 64 -3.77 -2.18 -2.15
CA ILE A 64 -3.08 -1.27 -3.06
C ILE A 64 -3.25 0.13 -2.51
N SER A 65 -2.13 0.81 -2.25
CA SER A 65 -2.17 2.19 -1.76
C SER A 65 -1.28 3.10 -2.59
N TYR A 66 -1.67 4.37 -2.65
CA TYR A 66 -0.90 5.43 -3.29
C TYR A 66 -0.53 6.44 -2.21
N ILE A 67 0.76 6.58 -1.95
CA ILE A 67 1.29 7.44 -0.89
C ILE A 67 2.47 8.21 -1.45
N ARG A 68 2.39 9.55 -1.43
CA ARG A 68 3.48 10.45 -1.87
C ARG A 68 4.00 10.12 -3.27
N GLY A 69 3.10 9.90 -4.23
CA GLY A 69 3.49 9.62 -5.62
C GLY A 69 3.95 8.20 -5.90
N ARG A 70 3.84 7.27 -4.94
CA ARG A 70 4.29 5.87 -5.10
C ARG A 70 3.19 4.88 -4.78
N ILE A 71 3.10 3.83 -5.60
CA ILE A 71 2.24 2.68 -5.37
C ILE A 71 2.88 1.76 -4.35
N HIS A 72 2.05 1.22 -3.45
CA HIS A 72 2.46 0.22 -2.48
C HIS A 72 1.50 -0.97 -2.54
N LEU A 73 2.04 -2.17 -2.39
CA LEU A 73 1.30 -3.42 -2.21
C LEU A 73 1.49 -3.89 -0.77
N ASN A 74 0.40 -4.02 -0.01
CA ASN A 74 0.40 -4.36 1.42
C ASN A 74 1.38 -3.49 2.24
N GLY A 75 1.46 -2.20 1.92
CA GLY A 75 2.33 -1.24 2.59
C GLY A 75 3.77 -1.18 2.07
N PHE A 76 4.18 -2.05 1.15
CA PHE A 76 5.53 -2.05 0.58
C PHE A 76 5.58 -1.33 -0.78
N PRO A 77 6.56 -0.45 -1.02
CA PRO A 77 6.64 0.31 -2.26
C PRO A 77 6.91 -0.58 -3.47
N VAL A 78 6.26 -0.26 -4.59
CA VAL A 78 6.39 -0.96 -5.87
C VAL A 78 6.89 0.02 -6.93
N ASN A 79 7.81 -0.45 -7.76
CA ASN A 79 8.37 0.33 -8.87
C ASN A 79 7.44 0.32 -10.10
N ARG A 80 7.65 1.28 -11.00
CA ARG A 80 7.03 1.26 -12.33
C ARG A 80 7.51 0.03 -13.11
N GLY A 81 6.64 -0.54 -13.94
CA GLY A 81 6.89 -1.75 -14.72
C GLY A 81 6.24 -2.98 -14.09
N VAL A 82 6.71 -4.17 -14.47
CA VAL A 82 6.20 -5.44 -13.93
C VAL A 82 7.14 -5.96 -12.86
N SER A 83 6.57 -6.31 -11.71
CA SER A 83 7.28 -6.96 -10.60
C SER A 83 6.60 -8.28 -10.24
N ARG A 84 7.40 -9.31 -9.95
CA ARG A 84 6.95 -10.52 -9.27
C ARG A 84 7.27 -10.39 -7.80
N ILE A 85 6.21 -10.31 -6.99
CA ILE A 85 6.25 -10.00 -5.58
C ILE A 85 5.78 -11.22 -4.80
N SER A 86 6.58 -11.67 -3.84
CA SER A 86 6.14 -12.66 -2.84
C SER A 86 5.93 -11.97 -1.49
N CYS A 87 4.72 -12.03 -0.95
CA CYS A 87 4.38 -11.49 0.37
C CYS A 87 3.22 -12.25 1.02
N ARG A 88 3.05 -12.10 2.34
CA ARG A 88 1.90 -12.67 3.04
C ARG A 88 0.63 -11.89 2.71
N MET A 89 -0.44 -12.61 2.38
CA MET A 89 -1.76 -12.06 2.11
C MET A 89 -2.83 -12.85 2.84
N VAL A 90 -3.96 -12.19 3.08
CA VAL A 90 -5.16 -12.80 3.66
C VAL A 90 -5.86 -13.59 2.57
N ILE A 91 -6.14 -14.85 2.87
CA ILE A 91 -6.84 -15.80 2.01
C ILE A 91 -8.11 -16.26 2.71
N ARG A 92 -9.18 -16.38 1.94
CA ARG A 92 -10.46 -16.92 2.37
C ARG A 92 -10.98 -17.93 1.34
N ASP A 93 -11.58 -19.01 1.79
CA ASP A 93 -12.32 -19.89 0.89
C ASP A 93 -13.52 -19.14 0.29
N TYR A 94 -13.71 -19.23 -1.03
CA TYR A 94 -14.82 -18.56 -1.70
C TYR A 94 -16.18 -19.20 -1.36
N ASN A 95 -16.20 -20.53 -1.20
CA ASN A 95 -17.44 -21.31 -1.05
C ASN A 95 -17.85 -21.47 0.41
N THR A 96 -16.91 -21.38 1.34
CA THR A 96 -17.18 -21.48 2.78
C THR A 96 -16.92 -20.15 3.46
N SER A 97 -17.74 -19.80 4.45
CA SER A 97 -17.45 -18.65 5.33
C SER A 97 -16.31 -18.94 6.32
N GLY A 98 -15.38 -19.84 5.94
CA GLY A 98 -14.28 -20.28 6.78
C GLY A 98 -13.38 -19.13 7.20
N ASP A 99 -12.63 -19.38 8.28
CA ASP A 99 -11.73 -18.38 8.85
C ASP A 99 -10.66 -17.96 7.84
N ALA A 100 -10.51 -16.65 7.71
CA ALA A 100 -9.47 -16.07 6.87
C ALA A 100 -8.09 -16.38 7.50
N HIS A 101 -7.14 -16.80 6.67
CA HIS A 101 -5.80 -17.14 7.14
C HIS A 101 -4.74 -16.43 6.28
N ASN A 102 -3.54 -16.28 6.82
CA ASN A 102 -2.43 -15.64 6.13
C ASN A 102 -1.53 -16.70 5.47
N ALA A 103 -1.35 -16.62 4.16
CA ALA A 103 -0.39 -17.48 3.45
C ALA A 103 0.58 -16.65 2.60
N LEU A 104 1.70 -17.27 2.23
CA LEU A 104 2.66 -16.68 1.30
C LEU A 104 2.06 -16.72 -0.11
N VAL A 105 1.85 -15.56 -0.71
CA VAL A 105 1.29 -15.41 -2.04
C VAL A 105 2.34 -14.78 -2.95
N SER A 106 2.51 -15.35 -4.14
CA SER A 106 3.29 -14.75 -5.21
C SER A 106 2.35 -14.09 -6.20
N VAL A 107 2.66 -12.85 -6.55
CA VAL A 107 1.84 -11.95 -7.35
C VAL A 107 2.68 -11.31 -8.44
N ARG A 108 2.16 -11.21 -9.65
CA ARG A 108 2.68 -10.41 -10.74
C ARG A 108 1.91 -9.10 -10.79
N LEU A 109 2.60 -7.99 -10.61
CA LEU A 109 2.01 -6.66 -10.47
C LEU A 109 2.59 -5.72 -11.53
N LEU A 110 1.74 -5.16 -12.40
CA LEU A 110 2.11 -4.12 -13.34
C LEU A 110 1.74 -2.75 -12.77
N VAL A 111 2.68 -1.82 -12.77
CA VAL A 111 2.45 -0.39 -12.52
C VAL A 111 2.82 0.40 -13.78
N LEU A 112 1.82 0.89 -14.49
CA LEU A 112 1.97 1.64 -15.73
C LEU A 112 1.63 3.13 -15.50
N HIS A 113 2.48 4.02 -16.00
CA HIS A 113 2.22 5.46 -15.97
C HIS A 113 2.11 5.96 -17.40
N ASN A 114 1.00 6.65 -17.70
CA ASN A 114 0.69 7.23 -19.00
C ASN A 114 0.36 8.72 -18.84
N LEU A 115 0.97 9.58 -19.64
CA LEU A 115 0.63 10.99 -19.67
C LEU A 115 -0.73 11.17 -20.37
N LEU A 116 -1.68 11.80 -19.71
CA LEU A 116 -2.96 12.17 -20.33
C LEU A 116 -2.84 13.55 -21.01
N ASN A 117 -2.16 14.49 -20.33
CA ASN A 117 -1.80 15.81 -20.85
C ASN A 117 -0.67 16.41 -20.00
N TYR A 118 -0.28 17.66 -20.27
CA TYR A 118 0.81 18.35 -19.56
C TYR A 118 0.67 18.44 -18.03
N SER A 119 -0.55 18.34 -17.49
CA SER A 119 -0.81 18.48 -16.06
C SER A 119 -1.40 17.24 -15.42
N ARG A 120 -1.64 16.16 -16.17
CA ARG A 120 -2.32 14.96 -15.68
C ARG A 120 -1.66 13.67 -16.14
N THR A 121 -1.48 12.76 -15.20
CA THR A 121 -0.92 11.42 -15.41
C THR A 121 -1.95 10.38 -14.98
N SER A 122 -2.15 9.35 -15.80
CA SER A 122 -2.85 8.14 -15.42
C SER A 122 -1.85 7.11 -14.89
N ILE A 123 -2.18 6.51 -13.75
CA ILE A 123 -1.44 5.39 -13.16
C ILE A 123 -2.39 4.19 -13.17
N THR A 124 -2.01 3.14 -13.86
CA THR A 124 -2.75 1.87 -13.92
C THR A 124 -1.97 0.81 -13.16
N VAL A 125 -2.64 0.12 -12.23
CA VAL A 125 -2.09 -0.99 -11.46
C VAL A 125 -2.90 -2.24 -11.80
N GLN A 126 -2.26 -3.30 -12.28
CA GLN A 126 -2.90 -4.58 -12.61
C GLN A 126 -2.24 -5.72 -11.81
N GLN A 127 -3.05 -6.58 -11.21
CA GLN A 127 -2.60 -7.62 -10.28
C GLN A 127 -3.06 -9.02 -10.67
N GLU A 128 -2.10 -9.91 -10.91
CA GLU A 128 -2.28 -11.36 -11.09
C GLU A 128 -1.63 -12.13 -9.93
N VAL A 129 -2.36 -13.02 -9.28
CA VAL A 129 -1.83 -13.99 -8.33
C VAL A 129 -1.33 -15.22 -9.09
N ILE A 130 -0.05 -15.54 -8.93
CA ILE A 130 0.62 -16.61 -9.68
C ILE A 130 0.77 -17.89 -8.86
N ALA A 131 0.88 -17.78 -7.53
CA ALA A 131 0.99 -18.93 -6.64
C ALA A 131 0.55 -18.63 -5.20
N ILE A 132 0.02 -19.64 -4.51
CA ILE A 132 -0.28 -19.63 -3.07
C ILE A 132 0.51 -20.76 -2.42
N GLY A 133 1.30 -20.46 -1.39
CA GLY A 133 2.08 -21.47 -0.65
C GLY A 133 3.08 -22.24 -1.53
N GLY A 134 3.52 -21.65 -2.65
CA GLY A 134 4.35 -22.32 -3.65
C GLY A 134 3.59 -23.13 -4.71
N ASN A 135 2.27 -23.31 -4.54
CA ASN A 135 1.42 -23.99 -5.52
C ASN A 135 0.91 -22.99 -6.55
N LYS A 136 1.09 -23.30 -7.84
CA LYS A 136 0.57 -22.47 -8.94
C LYS A 136 -0.96 -22.42 -8.88
N VAL A 137 -1.50 -21.23 -9.10
CA VAL A 137 -2.96 -21.03 -9.17
C VAL A 137 -3.38 -20.70 -10.60
N ASN A 138 -4.66 -20.87 -10.88
CA ASN A 138 -5.30 -20.41 -12.10
C ASN A 138 -6.26 -19.27 -11.78
N GLN A 139 -6.03 -18.11 -12.41
CA GLN A 139 -6.81 -16.90 -12.23
C GLN A 139 -7.37 -16.45 -13.58
N SER A 140 -8.69 -16.30 -13.68
CA SER A 140 -9.36 -15.84 -14.91
C SER A 140 -9.53 -14.33 -14.95
N GLU A 141 -9.73 -13.69 -13.81
CA GLU A 141 -9.96 -12.25 -13.69
C GLU A 141 -8.91 -11.60 -12.79
N ILE A 142 -8.36 -10.47 -13.23
CA ILE A 142 -7.43 -9.66 -12.45
C ILE A 142 -8.11 -8.42 -11.88
N ALA A 143 -7.50 -7.86 -10.83
CA ALA A 143 -7.86 -6.54 -10.33
C ALA A 143 -7.10 -5.45 -11.09
N GLU A 144 -7.80 -4.38 -11.45
CA GLU A 144 -7.22 -3.15 -12.00
C GLU A 144 -7.61 -1.96 -11.13
N VAL A 145 -6.60 -1.21 -10.67
CA VAL A 145 -6.78 0.09 -10.01
C VAL A 145 -6.23 1.16 -10.92
N LYS A 146 -7.07 2.13 -11.29
CA LYS A 146 -6.70 3.30 -12.10
C LYS A 146 -6.76 4.54 -11.24
N LEU A 147 -5.70 5.35 -11.30
CA LEU A 147 -5.63 6.66 -10.70
C LEU A 147 -5.39 7.71 -11.79
N GLU A 148 -6.05 8.85 -11.68
CA GLU A 148 -5.69 10.07 -12.39
C GLU A 148 -5.11 11.05 -11.36
N VAL A 149 -3.88 11.49 -11.59
CA VAL A 149 -3.18 12.41 -10.69
C VAL A 149 -2.78 13.69 -11.43
N ASN A 150 -2.75 14.81 -10.71
CA ASN A 150 -2.27 16.07 -11.26
C ASN A 150 -0.73 16.19 -11.22
N ARG A 151 -0.19 17.30 -11.70
CA ARG A 151 1.26 17.59 -11.71
C ARG A 151 1.92 17.60 -10.33
N HIS A 152 1.15 17.80 -9.25
CA HIS A 152 1.63 17.76 -7.87
C HIS A 152 1.44 16.36 -7.24
N MET A 153 1.12 15.35 -8.06
CA MET A 153 0.88 13.97 -7.64
C MET A 153 -0.34 13.81 -6.74
N GLU A 154 -1.28 14.75 -6.77
CA GLU A 154 -2.54 14.71 -6.04
C GLU A 154 -3.59 13.94 -6.85
N ILE A 155 -4.37 13.09 -6.19
CA ILE A 155 -5.40 12.26 -6.82
C ILE A 155 -6.57 13.14 -7.23
N LEU A 156 -6.87 13.14 -8.52
CA LEU A 156 -8.05 13.77 -9.11
C LEU A 156 -9.21 12.78 -9.19
N HIS A 157 -8.91 11.54 -9.57
CA HIS A 157 -9.89 10.47 -9.71
C HIS A 157 -9.23 9.11 -9.44
N TYR A 158 -10.01 8.15 -8.96
CA TYR A 158 -9.59 6.75 -8.92
C TYR A 158 -10.78 5.83 -9.18
N SER A 159 -10.49 4.66 -9.73
CA SER A 159 -11.44 3.56 -9.88
C SER A 159 -10.75 2.22 -9.65
N SER A 160 -11.55 1.24 -9.23
CA SER A 160 -11.14 -0.14 -8.98
C SER A 160 -12.15 -1.03 -9.70
N SER A 161 -11.65 -1.96 -10.52
CA SER A 161 -12.49 -2.84 -11.35
C SER A 161 -11.81 -4.18 -11.58
N THR A 162 -12.59 -5.19 -11.96
CA THR A 162 -12.07 -6.48 -12.44
C THR A 162 -12.09 -6.55 -13.97
N MET A 163 -11.18 -7.33 -14.56
CA MET A 163 -11.17 -7.63 -16.00
C MET A 163 -10.60 -9.02 -16.25
N ASN A 164 -10.85 -9.60 -17.42
CA ASN A 164 -10.24 -10.87 -17.80
C ASN A 164 -8.71 -10.73 -17.87
N LEU A 165 -8.00 -11.76 -17.42
CA LEU A 165 -6.54 -11.82 -17.47
C LEU A 165 -6.04 -11.69 -18.92
N GLU A 166 -6.66 -12.40 -19.87
CA GLU A 166 -6.25 -12.43 -21.28
C GLU A 166 -6.33 -11.06 -21.96
N ASP A 167 -7.27 -10.21 -21.51
CA ASP A 167 -7.47 -8.85 -22.03
C ASP A 167 -6.52 -7.82 -21.38
N SER A 168 -5.75 -8.23 -20.37
CA SER A 168 -4.92 -7.33 -19.57
C SER A 168 -3.60 -6.98 -20.25
N HIS A 169 -3.11 -5.76 -20.00
CA HIS A 169 -1.76 -5.36 -20.41
C HIS A 169 -0.70 -6.24 -19.72
N LEU A 170 -0.94 -6.60 -18.46
CA LEU A 170 -0.05 -7.48 -17.70
C LEU A 170 0.19 -8.80 -18.43
N TYR A 171 -0.85 -9.44 -18.96
CA TYR A 171 -0.75 -10.72 -19.67
C TYR A 171 0.08 -10.62 -20.97
N SER A 172 0.01 -9.49 -21.67
CA SER A 172 0.77 -9.24 -22.90
C SER A 172 2.29 -9.05 -22.69
N ILE A 173 2.74 -8.80 -21.46
CA ILE A 173 4.15 -8.53 -21.15
C ILE A 173 4.87 -9.86 -20.86
N SER A 174 6.02 -10.09 -21.50
CA SER A 174 6.85 -11.28 -21.21
C SER A 174 7.33 -11.31 -19.75
N TRP A 175 7.44 -12.52 -19.21
CA TRP A 175 7.91 -12.78 -17.84
C TRP A 175 9.42 -12.57 -17.66
N ASP A 176 10.18 -12.50 -18.75
CA ASP A 176 11.66 -12.49 -18.73
C ASP A 176 12.24 -11.26 -18.01
N ASN A 177 11.51 -10.14 -18.06
CA ASN A 177 11.98 -8.84 -17.54
C ASN A 177 11.31 -8.45 -16.22
N ASP A 178 10.57 -9.37 -15.59
CA ASP A 178 9.91 -9.10 -14.33
C ASP A 178 10.93 -8.90 -13.20
N VAL A 179 10.82 -7.80 -12.48
CA VAL A 179 11.65 -7.54 -11.29
C VAL A 179 11.20 -8.43 -10.14
N LEU A 180 12.08 -9.26 -9.60
CA LEU A 180 11.80 -10.11 -8.44
C LEU A 180 11.91 -9.32 -7.14
N VAL A 181 10.86 -9.38 -6.32
CA VAL A 181 10.79 -8.71 -5.03
C VAL A 181 10.21 -9.67 -3.99
N THR A 182 10.85 -9.76 -2.83
CA THR A 182 10.29 -10.50 -1.69
C THR A 182 10.15 -9.53 -0.52
N PHE A 183 8.94 -9.38 -0.02
CA PHE A 183 8.68 -8.52 1.13
C PHE A 183 8.74 -9.33 2.44
N PRO A 184 9.29 -8.75 3.52
CA PRO A 184 9.35 -9.42 4.81
C PRO A 184 7.94 -9.72 5.32
N ASN A 185 7.81 -10.83 6.05
CA ASN A 185 6.60 -11.13 6.81
C ASN A 185 6.39 -9.99 7.83
N ILE A 186 5.35 -9.17 7.69
CA ILE A 186 4.98 -8.24 8.75
C ILE A 186 4.22 -9.07 9.80
N PRO A 187 4.76 -9.28 11.02
CA PRO A 187 3.96 -9.83 12.09
C PRO A 187 2.88 -8.82 12.49
N GLU A 188 1.65 -9.29 12.63
CA GLU A 188 0.44 -8.52 12.94
C GLU A 188 0.51 -7.74 14.28
N SER A 189 1.58 -7.92 15.06
CA SER A 189 1.82 -7.27 16.36
C SER A 189 2.79 -6.06 16.32
N ALA A 190 3.31 -5.64 15.17
CA ALA A 190 4.33 -4.59 15.12
C ALA A 190 3.78 -3.15 14.97
N ALA A 191 2.54 -2.89 15.38
CA ALA A 191 2.00 -1.53 15.44
C ALA A 191 2.61 -0.67 16.57
N ASP A 192 3.36 -1.27 17.50
CA ASP A 192 4.16 -0.56 18.50
C ASP A 192 5.55 -1.22 18.61
N SER A 193 6.47 -0.84 17.74
CA SER A 193 7.89 -0.83 18.10
C SER A 193 8.68 0.09 17.17
N VAL A 194 9.25 1.10 17.81
CA VAL A 194 10.28 2.03 17.35
C VAL A 194 11.28 1.36 16.39
N PRO A 195 11.74 2.04 15.33
CA PRO A 195 12.72 1.48 14.41
C PRO A 195 14.02 1.20 15.17
N GLN A 196 14.34 -0.08 15.37
CA GLN A 196 15.68 -0.47 15.80
C GLN A 196 16.65 -0.17 14.66
N GLN A 197 17.37 0.91 14.89
CA GLN A 197 18.60 1.34 14.24
C GLN A 197 19.46 0.11 13.88
N THR A 198 19.61 -0.19 12.59
CA THR A 198 20.53 -1.22 12.10
C THR A 198 21.96 -0.70 12.18
N THR A 199 22.54 -0.75 13.38
CA THR A 199 24.00 -0.73 13.52
C THR A 199 24.51 -2.02 12.88
N ARG A 200 25.23 -1.90 11.76
CA ARG A 200 26.00 -3.00 11.18
C ARG A 200 27.10 -3.36 12.17
N GLU A 201 26.86 -4.37 13.01
CA GLU A 201 27.93 -5.05 13.75
C GLU A 201 28.73 -5.88 12.75
N TYR A 202 30.00 -5.52 12.57
CA TYR A 202 30.98 -6.44 11.99
C TYR A 202 31.32 -7.48 13.05
N GLY A 203 30.68 -8.65 12.96
CA GLY A 203 31.12 -9.84 13.68
C GLY A 203 32.46 -10.31 13.13
N ILE A 204 33.52 -10.13 13.92
CA ILE A 204 34.83 -10.72 13.70
C ILE A 204 34.69 -12.23 13.94
N GLY A 205 34.75 -13.01 12.86
CA GLY A 205 34.85 -14.46 12.93
C GLY A 205 36.22 -14.87 13.48
N GLN A 206 36.28 -15.29 14.74
CA GLN A 206 37.36 -16.13 15.22
C GLN A 206 37.11 -17.56 14.73
N ASN A 207 37.94 -18.02 13.79
CA ASN A 207 38.34 -19.41 13.66
C ASN A 207 39.58 -19.45 12.75
N THR A 208 40.75 -19.74 13.33
CA THR A 208 41.84 -20.37 12.57
C THR A 208 42.43 -21.51 13.38
N THR A 209 42.63 -22.59 12.62
CA THR A 209 42.98 -23.96 12.98
C THR A 209 44.48 -24.14 12.76
N VAL A 210 45.14 -24.91 13.63
CA VAL A 210 46.35 -25.75 13.40
C VAL A 210 47.63 -25.09 12.84
N ASP A 211 48.66 -25.12 13.69
CA ASP A 211 50.06 -25.57 13.50
C ASP A 211 50.87 -25.14 12.26
N GLU A 212 51.95 -24.36 12.47
CA GLU A 212 53.33 -24.75 12.14
C GLU A 212 54.34 -23.66 12.58
N GLU A 213 55.42 -24.11 13.19
CA GLU A 213 56.54 -23.33 13.73
C GLU A 213 57.66 -23.15 12.66
N PRO A 214 58.21 -21.93 12.47
CA PRO A 214 59.61 -21.84 12.08
C PRO A 214 60.43 -20.79 12.85
N PHE A 215 61.70 -21.16 13.06
CA PHE A 215 62.76 -20.52 13.83
C PHE A 215 63.06 -19.03 13.50
N PRO A 216 63.70 -18.29 14.45
CA PRO A 216 63.61 -16.85 14.54
C PRO A 216 64.80 -16.14 13.89
N GLY A 217 64.52 -15.23 12.96
CA GLY A 217 65.54 -14.37 12.41
C GLY A 217 65.17 -13.80 11.06
N LYS A 218 64.22 -12.85 11.04
CA LYS A 218 64.23 -11.69 10.14
C LYS A 218 63.06 -10.74 10.45
N LEU A 219 63.33 -9.47 10.23
CA LEU A 219 62.56 -8.28 10.59
C LEU A 219 61.10 -8.35 10.11
N PRO A 220 60.12 -7.85 10.88
CA PRO A 220 58.75 -7.76 10.41
C PRO A 220 58.66 -6.77 9.24
N GLU A 221 58.06 -7.22 8.15
CA GLU A 221 57.87 -6.39 6.96
C GLU A 221 56.91 -5.24 7.25
N THR A 222 57.32 -4.04 6.82
CA THR A 222 56.57 -2.79 6.97
C THR A 222 55.23 -2.87 6.24
N PRO A 223 54.09 -2.52 6.87
CA PRO A 223 52.81 -2.56 6.19
C PRO A 223 52.75 -1.58 5.00
N ILE A 224 52.27 -2.06 3.85
CA ILE A 224 52.07 -1.27 2.63
C ILE A 224 51.06 -0.14 2.94
N ARG A 225 51.56 1.10 2.95
CA ARG A 225 50.75 2.31 3.06
C ARG A 225 49.80 2.37 1.86
N ALA A 226 48.49 2.34 2.10
CA ALA A 226 47.50 2.63 1.09
C ALA A 226 47.81 3.97 0.43
N VAL A 227 48.13 3.96 -0.86
CA VAL A 227 48.28 5.16 -1.66
C VAL A 227 46.89 5.75 -1.82
N ILE A 228 46.65 6.88 -1.16
CA ILE A 228 45.50 7.74 -1.43
C ILE A 228 45.64 8.22 -2.88
N PRO A 229 44.71 7.93 -3.81
CA PRO A 229 44.75 8.59 -5.10
C PRO A 229 44.45 10.08 -4.89
N ALA A 230 45.45 10.92 -5.12
CA ALA A 230 45.29 12.37 -5.12
C ALA A 230 44.34 12.76 -6.27
N SER A 231 43.12 13.17 -5.93
CA SER A 231 42.23 13.88 -6.84
C SER A 231 42.79 15.30 -7.06
N SER A 232 43.39 15.54 -8.22
CA SER A 232 43.84 16.86 -8.66
C SER A 232 42.94 17.32 -9.79
N TYR A 233 41.94 18.15 -9.49
CA TYR A 233 41.28 18.97 -10.50
C TYR A 233 42.17 20.18 -10.79
N LYS A 234 42.60 20.33 -12.05
CA LYS A 234 43.30 21.52 -12.54
C LYS A 234 42.24 22.46 -13.12
N VAL A 235 42.00 23.58 -12.44
CA VAL A 235 41.27 24.72 -13.00
C VAL A 235 42.19 25.39 -14.02
N ILE A 236 41.73 25.54 -15.26
CA ILE A 236 42.34 26.45 -16.22
C ILE A 236 41.36 27.62 -16.37
N LEU A 237 41.86 28.81 -16.00
CA LEU A 237 41.29 30.12 -16.27
C LEU A 237 41.51 30.49 -17.74
#